data_AF-Q79C29-F1
#
_entry.id   AF-Q79C29-F1
#
_cell.length_a   1.000
_cell.length_b   1.000
_cell.length_c   1.000
_cell.angle_alpha   90.00
_cell.angle_beta   90.00
_cell.angle_gamma   90.00
#
_symmetry.space_group_name_H-M   'P 1'
#
loop_
_entity.id
_entity.type
_entity.pdbx_description
1 polymer ?
#
loop_
_entity_poly.entity_id
_entity_poly.type
_entity_poly.pdbx_seq_one_letter_code
_entity_poly.pdbx_strand_id
1 'polypeptide(L)'
;MHTQSLSPRQFMMKILNGSSAGIVIGLVPPAIAGELFRALAPLSPLFAALYHVVLPIQFSVPALIGTLVGLQFHCSAPEVATLAFVSVIASGNVTLQNGAWLITGIGDVINVMLISALAIILVRALRGKLGSLTIIALPVIVAVVAGGVGSFSLPYVKMITLFVGRVIATFIALQPLLMSILLSMSFSLIIISPVSSVAVGIAVGLTGLASGAANIGVSSCAMTLIVGTMRVNKIGVPLAMFAGAMKMLMPNW
;
A
#
# COMPACT_ATOMS: atom_id res chain seq x y z
N MET A 1 -3.61 -26.26 19.54
CA MET A 1 -4.61 -25.52 18.74
C MET A 1 -4.24 -25.60 17.27
N HIS A 2 -5.19 -26.04 16.44
CA HIS A 2 -5.02 -26.56 15.09
C HIS A 2 -4.17 -25.70 14.14
N THR A 3 -3.04 -26.25 13.68
CA THR A 3 -2.42 -25.87 12.40
C THR A 3 -3.27 -26.42 11.26
N GLN A 4 -4.38 -25.73 10.94
CA GLN A 4 -5.03 -25.97 9.65
C GLN A 4 -4.02 -25.63 8.55
N SER A 5 -3.78 -26.59 7.66
CA SER A 5 -3.02 -26.37 6.43
C SER A 5 -3.82 -25.41 5.54
N LEU A 6 -3.48 -24.13 5.59
CA LEU A 6 -4.07 -23.14 4.69
C LEU A 6 -3.72 -23.54 3.25
N SER A 7 -4.74 -23.61 2.39
CA SER A 7 -4.50 -23.71 0.95
C SER A 7 -3.68 -22.51 0.46
N PRO A 8 -2.79 -22.65 -0.54
CA PRO A 8 -2.04 -21.53 -1.11
C PRO A 8 -2.94 -20.35 -1.51
N ARG A 9 -4.15 -20.63 -2.01
CA ARG A 9 -5.14 -19.60 -2.34
C ARG A 9 -5.63 -18.86 -1.10
N GLN A 10 -5.97 -19.58 -0.04
CA GLN A 10 -6.43 -18.97 1.22
C GLN A 10 -5.31 -18.15 1.88
N PHE A 11 -4.07 -18.63 1.79
CA PHE A 11 -2.91 -17.91 2.27
C PHE A 11 -2.74 -16.58 1.53
N MET A 12 -2.74 -16.60 0.19
CA MET A 12 -2.64 -15.39 -0.64
C MET A 12 -3.78 -14.41 -0.34
N MET A 13 -5.01 -14.91 -0.25
CA MET A 13 -6.19 -14.09 0.06
C MET A 13 -6.08 -13.38 1.41
N LYS A 14 -5.55 -14.05 2.44
CA LYS A 14 -5.30 -13.40 3.75
C LYS A 14 -4.26 -12.30 3.66
N ILE A 15 -3.19 -12.50 2.89
CA ILE A 15 -2.17 -11.46 2.63
C ILE A 15 -2.79 -10.27 1.90
N LEU A 16 -3.55 -10.52 0.83
CA LEU A 16 -4.23 -9.49 0.06
C LEU A 16 -5.24 -8.72 0.93
N ASN A 17 -6.09 -9.42 1.69
CA ASN A 17 -7.06 -8.79 2.60
C ASN A 17 -6.39 -7.86 3.62
N GLY A 18 -5.33 -8.34 4.29
CA GLY A 18 -4.60 -7.56 5.29
C GLY A 18 -3.90 -6.35 4.66
N SER A 19 -3.27 -6.55 3.50
CA SER A 19 -2.57 -5.48 2.79
C SER A 19 -3.53 -4.42 2.27
N SER A 20 -4.64 -4.82 1.65
CA SER A 20 -5.70 -3.92 1.20
C SER A 20 -6.23 -3.05 2.32
N ALA A 21 -6.55 -3.64 3.47
CA ALA A 21 -7.01 -2.88 4.63
C ALA A 21 -5.95 -1.88 5.12
N GLY A 22 -4.68 -2.28 5.17
CA GLY A 22 -3.59 -1.42 5.62
C GLY A 22 -3.34 -0.24 4.69
N ILE A 23 -3.41 -0.49 3.39
CA ILE A 23 -3.28 0.57 2.38
C ILE A 23 -4.43 1.57 2.51
N VAL A 24 -5.66 1.10 2.66
CA VAL A 24 -6.83 1.97 2.78
C VAL A 24 -6.77 2.83 4.05
N ILE A 25 -6.47 2.22 5.19
CA ILE A 25 -6.39 2.95 6.47
C ILE A 25 -5.28 4.01 6.43
N GLY A 26 -4.13 3.71 5.82
CA GLY A 26 -3.01 4.64 5.80
C GLY A 26 -3.06 5.69 4.67
N LEU A 27 -3.80 5.45 3.58
CA LEU A 27 -3.86 6.37 2.44
C LEU A 27 -5.13 7.21 2.36
N VAL A 28 -6.28 6.70 2.78
CA VAL A 28 -7.56 7.43 2.64
C VAL A 28 -7.57 8.74 3.44
N PRO A 29 -7.16 8.78 4.72
CA PRO A 29 -7.15 10.04 5.47
C PRO A 29 -6.33 11.16 4.82
N PRO A 30 -5.04 10.97 4.44
CA PRO A 30 -4.28 12.01 3.75
C PRO A 30 -4.79 12.31 2.34
N ALA A 31 -5.35 11.33 1.62
CA ALA A 31 -5.90 11.57 0.29
C ALA A 31 -7.16 12.46 0.29
N ILE A 32 -7.98 12.41 1.35
CA ILE A 32 -9.16 13.27 1.49
C ILE A 32 -8.80 14.54 2.24
N ALA A 33 -8.47 14.41 3.53
CA ALA A 33 -8.29 15.56 4.41
C ALA A 33 -6.98 16.29 4.10
N GLY A 34 -5.90 15.54 3.83
CA GLY A 34 -4.61 16.14 3.48
C GLY A 34 -4.69 16.97 2.19
N GLU A 35 -5.33 16.44 1.14
CA GLU A 35 -5.50 17.19 -0.12
C GLU A 35 -6.40 18.41 0.03
N LEU A 36 -7.49 18.29 0.81
CA LEU A 36 -8.33 19.44 1.14
C LEU A 36 -7.55 20.52 1.90
N PHE A 37 -6.80 20.14 2.94
CA PHE A 37 -5.99 21.07 3.72
C PHE A 37 -4.88 21.69 2.89
N ARG A 38 -4.26 20.93 1.98
CA ARG A 38 -3.27 21.44 1.03
C ARG A 38 -3.87 22.51 0.12
N ALA A 39 -5.07 22.29 -0.41
CA ALA A 39 -5.76 23.25 -1.25
C ALA A 39 -6.16 24.54 -0.51
N LEU A 40 -6.49 24.42 0.79
CA LEU A 40 -6.88 25.55 1.65
C LEU A 40 -5.69 26.21 2.38
N ALA A 41 -4.49 25.63 2.30
CA ALA A 41 -3.28 26.13 2.96
C ALA A 41 -2.96 27.62 2.64
N PRO A 42 -3.19 28.13 1.41
CA PRO A 42 -2.99 29.55 1.12
C PRO A 42 -3.94 30.50 1.85
N LEU A 43 -5.09 30.00 2.35
CA LEU A 43 -6.12 30.82 3.00
C LEU A 43 -5.83 31.06 4.49
N SER A 44 -5.16 30.11 5.16
CA SER A 44 -4.84 30.23 6.59
C SER A 44 -3.67 29.32 6.99
N PRO A 45 -2.75 29.80 7.85
CA PRO A 45 -1.69 28.97 8.43
C PRO A 45 -2.21 27.72 9.17
N LEU A 46 -3.46 27.75 9.66
CA LEU A 46 -4.10 26.60 10.30
C LEU A 46 -4.20 25.40 9.35
N PHE A 47 -4.58 25.61 8.09
CA PHE A 47 -4.72 24.53 7.12
C PHE A 47 -3.36 23.94 6.73
N ALA A 48 -2.31 24.76 6.67
CA ALA A 48 -0.95 24.25 6.49
C ALA A 48 -0.51 23.36 7.67
N ALA A 49 -0.79 23.78 8.91
CA ALA A 49 -0.51 22.95 10.09
C ALA A 49 -1.29 21.63 10.07
N LEU A 50 -2.58 21.65 9.72
CA LEU A 50 -3.41 20.45 9.61
C LEU A 50 -2.92 19.52 8.50
N TYR A 51 -2.45 20.05 7.36
CA TYR A 51 -1.82 19.24 6.32
C TYR A 51 -0.62 18.45 6.85
N HIS A 52 0.26 19.09 7.63
CA HIS A 52 1.41 18.45 8.24
C HIS A 52 1.07 17.43 9.34
N VAL A 53 -0.13 17.50 9.93
CA VAL A 53 -0.63 16.50 10.88
C VAL A 53 -1.12 15.24 10.16
N VAL A 54 -1.80 15.38 9.02
CA VAL A 54 -2.41 14.24 8.31
C VAL A 54 -1.41 13.54 7.39
N LEU A 55 -0.49 14.28 6.77
CA LEU A 55 0.46 13.74 5.80
C LEU A 55 1.28 12.55 6.35
N PRO A 56 1.81 12.56 7.59
CA PRO A 56 2.62 11.45 8.11
C PRO A 56 1.89 10.11 8.24
N ILE A 57 0.54 10.09 8.23
CA ILE A 57 -0.25 8.85 8.28
C ILE A 57 0.19 7.91 7.15
N GLN A 58 0.47 8.43 5.96
CA GLN A 58 0.87 7.61 4.81
C GLN A 58 2.23 6.91 5.02
N PHE A 59 3.11 7.47 5.84
CA PHE A 59 4.42 6.86 6.14
C PHE A 59 4.30 5.60 6.98
N SER A 60 3.17 5.43 7.69
CA SER A 60 2.87 4.24 8.48
C SER A 60 2.25 3.10 7.66
N VAL A 61 1.93 3.30 6.38
CA VAL A 61 1.27 2.29 5.51
C VAL A 61 1.98 0.94 5.54
N PRO A 62 3.32 0.83 5.42
CA PRO A 62 3.99 -0.46 5.53
C PRO A 62 3.76 -1.16 6.87
N ALA A 63 3.85 -0.43 7.97
CA ALA A 63 3.60 -0.97 9.31
C ALA A 63 2.15 -1.45 9.46
N LEU A 64 1.19 -0.70 8.93
CA LEU A 64 -0.23 -1.06 8.93
C LEU A 64 -0.48 -2.33 8.11
N ILE A 65 0.14 -2.47 6.94
CA ILE A 65 0.07 -3.69 6.13
C ILE A 65 0.57 -4.89 6.94
N GLY A 66 1.78 -4.84 7.49
CA GLY A 66 2.35 -5.94 8.27
C GLY A 66 1.48 -6.31 9.47
N THR A 67 0.99 -5.30 10.18
CA THR A 67 0.10 -5.46 11.35
C THR A 67 -1.18 -6.19 10.96
N LEU A 68 -1.91 -5.69 9.96
CA LEU A 68 -3.21 -6.22 9.57
C LEU A 68 -3.08 -7.57 8.87
N VAL A 69 -1.99 -7.81 8.13
CA VAL A 69 -1.63 -9.14 7.66
C VAL A 69 -1.47 -10.10 8.84
N GLY A 70 -0.70 -9.75 9.87
CA GLY A 70 -0.55 -10.57 11.08
C GLY A 70 -1.89 -10.90 11.75
N LEU A 71 -2.79 -9.92 11.84
CA LEU A 71 -4.13 -10.13 12.39
C LEU A 71 -4.98 -11.10 11.56
N GLN A 72 -4.88 -11.08 10.22
CA GLN A 72 -5.56 -12.05 9.33
C GLN A 72 -5.11 -13.50 9.58
N PHE A 73 -3.89 -13.69 10.10
CA PHE A 73 -3.34 -15.01 10.45
C PHE A 73 -3.48 -15.36 11.94
N HIS A 74 -4.20 -14.55 12.73
CA HIS A 74 -4.35 -14.71 14.19
C HIS A 74 -3.00 -14.79 14.92
N CYS A 75 -2.06 -13.95 14.48
CA CYS A 75 -0.77 -13.81 15.13
C CYS A 75 -0.92 -13.20 16.55
N SER A 76 -0.02 -13.56 17.45
CA SER A 76 0.05 -12.96 18.79
C SER A 76 0.61 -11.53 18.72
N ALA A 77 0.44 -10.73 19.79
CA ALA A 77 0.91 -9.33 19.78
C ALA A 77 2.41 -9.17 19.41
N PRO A 78 3.35 -9.99 19.93
CA PRO A 78 4.76 -9.91 19.52
C PRO A 78 4.99 -10.28 18.04
N GLU A 79 4.24 -11.25 17.52
CA GLU A 79 4.31 -11.67 16.11
C GLU A 79 3.80 -10.55 15.19
N VAL A 80 2.70 -9.89 15.57
CA VAL A 80 2.13 -8.74 14.84
C VAL A 80 3.08 -7.54 14.84
N ALA A 81 3.67 -7.21 16.00
CA ALA A 81 4.66 -6.14 16.09
C ALA A 81 5.90 -6.43 15.24
N THR A 82 6.36 -7.68 15.23
CA THR A 82 7.47 -8.13 14.38
C THR A 82 7.16 -7.94 12.90
N LEU A 83 5.96 -8.33 12.46
CA LEU A 83 5.52 -8.13 11.07
C LEU A 83 5.48 -6.66 10.69
N ALA A 84 5.00 -5.78 11.58
CA ALA A 84 5.01 -4.34 11.33
C ALA A 84 6.42 -3.82 11.07
N PHE A 85 7.41 -4.21 11.88
CA PHE A 85 8.81 -3.82 11.69
C PHE A 85 9.40 -4.35 10.38
N VAL A 86 9.17 -5.63 10.08
CA VAL A 86 9.62 -6.26 8.84
C VAL A 86 9.06 -5.54 7.63
N SER A 87 7.76 -5.18 7.65
CA SER A 87 7.12 -4.49 6.54
C SER A 87 7.68 -3.08 6.33
N VAL A 88 8.02 -2.33 7.39
CA VAL A 88 8.69 -1.04 7.27
C VAL A 88 10.05 -1.18 6.59
N ILE A 89 10.89 -2.12 7.06
CA ILE A 89 12.21 -2.40 6.47
C ILE A 89 12.06 -2.81 5.00
N ALA A 90 11.14 -3.73 4.71
CA ALA A 90 10.90 -4.24 3.36
C ALA A 90 10.37 -3.18 2.40
N SER A 91 9.64 -2.19 2.87
CA SER A 91 9.07 -1.15 1.99
C SER A 91 10.14 -0.22 1.40
N GLY A 92 11.29 -0.10 2.06
CA GLY A 92 12.32 0.88 1.71
C GLY A 92 11.87 2.33 1.85
N ASN A 93 10.84 2.60 2.66
CA ASN A 93 10.40 3.97 2.97
C ASN A 93 11.33 4.66 3.96
N VAL A 94 12.10 3.92 4.77
CA VAL A 94 13.14 4.45 5.66
C VAL A 94 14.49 4.26 4.97
N THR A 95 15.16 5.37 4.63
CA THR A 95 16.45 5.35 3.95
C THR A 95 17.48 6.19 4.71
N LEU A 96 18.74 5.75 4.71
CA LEU A 96 19.83 6.52 5.28
C LEU A 96 20.41 7.42 4.18
N GLN A 97 20.26 8.73 4.32
CA GLN A 97 20.83 9.71 3.40
C GLN A 97 21.67 10.69 4.20
N ASN A 98 22.94 10.87 3.81
CA ASN A 98 23.89 11.79 4.47
C ASN A 98 23.99 11.60 5.99
N GLY A 99 23.91 10.35 6.48
CA GLY A 99 23.96 10.03 7.90
C GLY A 99 22.66 10.28 8.68
N ALA A 100 21.61 10.78 8.03
CA ALA A 100 20.28 10.97 8.61
C ALA A 100 19.30 9.92 8.10
N TRP A 101 18.48 9.38 9.01
CA TRP A 101 17.37 8.51 8.65
C TRP A 101 16.19 9.34 8.15
N LEU A 102 15.84 9.18 6.88
CA LEU A 102 14.73 9.87 6.23
C LEU A 102 13.60 8.88 5.93
N ILE A 103 12.38 9.33 6.18
CA ILE A 103 11.17 8.59 5.83
C ILE A 103 10.55 9.23 4.60
N THR A 104 10.49 8.48 3.51
CA THR A 104 10.04 8.99 2.21
C THR A 104 8.88 8.16 1.67
N GLY A 105 7.69 8.76 1.69
CA GLY A 105 6.50 8.19 1.07
C GLY A 105 6.04 6.88 1.71
N ILE A 106 5.30 6.09 0.93
CA ILE A 106 4.65 4.86 1.40
C ILE A 106 5.50 3.60 1.20
N GLY A 107 6.64 3.71 0.53
CA GLY A 107 7.47 2.58 0.11
C GLY A 107 6.84 1.69 -0.98
N ASP A 108 7.51 0.58 -1.29
CA ASP A 108 7.05 -0.37 -2.31
C ASP A 108 6.06 -1.40 -1.70
N VAL A 109 4.78 -1.17 -1.92
CA VAL A 109 3.68 -2.01 -1.40
C VAL A 109 3.77 -3.45 -1.90
N ILE A 110 4.26 -3.67 -3.12
CA ILE A 110 4.39 -5.02 -3.70
C ILE A 110 5.47 -5.79 -2.93
N ASN A 111 6.62 -5.14 -2.68
CA ASN A 111 7.68 -5.76 -1.90
C ASN A 111 7.21 -6.05 -0.47
N VAL A 112 6.47 -5.11 0.15
CA VAL A 112 5.88 -5.34 1.48
C VAL A 112 4.98 -6.57 1.49
N MET A 113 4.11 -6.75 0.50
CA MET A 113 3.23 -7.93 0.42
C MET A 113 4.03 -9.24 0.34
N LEU A 114 5.04 -9.30 -0.52
CA LEU A 114 5.88 -10.49 -0.70
C LEU A 114 6.65 -10.85 0.57
N ILE A 115 7.23 -9.84 1.22
CA ILE A 115 8.02 -10.05 2.43
C ILE A 115 7.15 -10.32 3.65
N SER A 116 5.95 -9.74 3.71
CA SER A 116 4.97 -10.08 4.76
C SER A 116 4.53 -11.55 4.63
N ALA A 117 4.35 -12.06 3.42
CA ALA A 117 4.09 -13.49 3.18
C ALA A 117 5.24 -14.37 3.68
N LEU A 118 6.49 -14.02 3.35
CA LEU A 118 7.67 -14.74 3.83
C LEU A 118 7.81 -14.67 5.35
N ALA A 119 7.57 -13.51 5.95
CA ALA A 119 7.63 -13.30 7.39
C ALA A 119 6.57 -14.14 8.13
N ILE A 120 5.35 -14.25 7.61
CA ILE A 120 4.32 -15.13 8.18
C ILE A 120 4.78 -16.59 8.17
N ILE A 121 5.44 -17.05 7.10
CA ILE A 121 5.97 -18.43 7.03
C ILE A 121 7.02 -18.64 8.13
N LEU A 122 7.96 -17.70 8.29
CA LEU A 122 8.99 -17.76 9.32
C LEU A 122 8.40 -17.72 10.74
N VAL A 123 7.46 -16.80 10.99
CA VAL A 123 6.76 -16.69 12.28
C VAL A 123 6.06 -18.01 12.62
N ARG A 124 5.35 -18.62 11.67
CA ARG A 124 4.70 -19.93 11.88
C ARG A 124 5.70 -21.04 12.16
N ALA A 125 6.88 -21.03 11.53
CA ALA A 125 7.93 -22.03 11.74
C ALA A 125 8.64 -21.91 13.10
N LEU A 126 8.67 -20.71 13.67
CA LEU A 126 9.28 -20.40 14.98
C LEU A 126 8.27 -20.45 16.14
N ARG A 127 6.97 -20.48 15.84
CA ARG A 127 5.91 -20.49 16.83
C ARG A 127 6.02 -21.69 17.77
N GLY A 128 6.00 -21.43 19.07
CA GLY A 128 6.12 -22.46 20.11
C GLY A 128 7.55 -22.95 20.38
N LYS A 129 8.55 -22.53 19.59
CA LYS A 129 9.96 -22.92 19.81
C LYS A 129 10.73 -21.99 20.74
N LEU A 130 10.30 -20.74 20.85
CA LEU A 130 11.01 -19.68 21.58
C LEU A 130 10.51 -19.44 23.01
N GLY A 131 9.36 -20.02 23.41
CA GLY A 131 8.80 -19.84 24.76
C GLY A 131 8.67 -18.36 25.16
N SER A 132 9.17 -18.00 26.34
CA SER A 132 9.18 -16.61 26.84
C SER A 132 10.11 -15.67 26.05
N LEU A 133 11.11 -16.20 25.34
CA LEU A 133 12.03 -15.41 24.51
C LEU A 133 11.35 -14.86 23.25
N THR A 134 10.12 -15.27 22.94
CA THR A 134 9.39 -14.82 21.75
C THR A 134 9.31 -13.30 21.65
N ILE A 135 9.17 -12.58 22.76
CA ILE A 135 9.09 -11.10 22.76
C ILE A 135 10.39 -10.44 22.27
N ILE A 136 11.54 -11.07 22.53
CA ILE A 136 12.86 -10.49 22.27
C ILE A 136 13.47 -11.11 21.01
N ALA A 137 13.48 -12.44 20.92
CA ALA A 137 14.16 -13.18 19.86
C ALA A 137 13.39 -13.17 18.53
N LEU A 138 12.05 -13.16 18.56
CA LEU A 138 11.26 -13.21 17.32
C LEU A 138 11.47 -11.96 16.45
N PRO A 139 11.40 -10.72 16.99
CA PRO A 139 11.71 -9.53 16.20
C PRO A 139 13.10 -9.59 15.60
N VAL A 140 14.11 -10.01 16.38
CA VAL A 140 15.50 -10.05 15.89
C VAL A 140 15.65 -11.03 14.74
N ILE A 141 15.21 -12.28 14.92
CA ILE A 141 15.40 -13.32 13.90
C ILE A 141 14.58 -12.99 12.64
N VAL A 142 13.30 -12.67 12.80
CA VAL A 142 12.42 -12.45 11.65
C VAL A 142 12.72 -11.12 10.97
N ALA A 143 13.00 -10.03 11.69
CA ALA A 143 13.34 -8.75 11.06
C ALA A 143 14.68 -8.81 10.34
N VAL A 144 15.70 -9.47 10.90
CA VAL A 144 17.00 -9.62 10.23
C VAL A 144 16.87 -10.51 8.99
N VAL A 145 16.21 -11.66 9.11
CA VAL A 145 16.09 -12.61 7.99
C VAL A 145 15.12 -12.09 6.93
N ALA A 146 13.86 -11.83 7.29
CA ALA A 146 12.85 -11.40 6.34
C ALA A 146 13.07 -9.97 5.86
N GLY A 147 13.45 -9.05 6.75
CA GLY A 147 13.76 -7.67 6.39
C GLY A 147 15.06 -7.56 5.59
N GLY A 148 16.05 -8.41 5.87
CA GLY A 148 17.26 -8.55 5.05
C GLY A 148 16.92 -9.02 3.63
N VAL A 149 16.18 -10.12 3.48
CA VAL A 149 15.67 -10.60 2.19
C VAL A 149 14.85 -9.50 1.50
N GLY A 150 14.02 -8.78 2.24
CA GLY A 150 13.21 -7.67 1.72
C GLY A 150 14.02 -6.51 1.18
N SER A 151 15.14 -6.18 1.83
CA SER A 151 16.06 -5.15 1.36
C SER A 151 16.77 -5.57 0.07
N PHE A 152 17.12 -6.85 -0.06
CA PHE A 152 17.68 -7.40 -1.30
C PHE A 152 16.66 -7.53 -2.43
N SER A 153 15.39 -7.85 -2.13
CA SER A 153 14.34 -7.96 -3.15
C SER A 153 13.84 -6.59 -3.63
N LEU A 154 13.94 -5.56 -2.78
CA LEU A 154 13.47 -4.20 -3.08
C LEU A 154 13.93 -3.63 -4.44
N PRO A 155 15.22 -3.66 -4.83
CA PRO A 155 15.64 -3.15 -6.13
C PRO A 155 15.00 -3.90 -7.30
N TYR A 156 14.79 -5.21 -7.17
CA TYR A 156 14.18 -6.04 -8.22
C TYR A 156 12.68 -5.75 -8.34
N VAL A 157 11.96 -5.63 -7.23
CA VAL A 157 10.52 -5.33 -7.25
C VAL A 157 10.28 -3.89 -7.73
N LYS A 158 11.14 -2.95 -7.34
CA LYS A 158 11.09 -1.56 -7.86
C LYS A 158 11.19 -1.51 -9.37
N MET A 159 11.86 -2.45 -10.05
CA MET A 159 11.88 -2.51 -11.51
C MET A 159 10.48 -2.66 -12.11
N ILE A 160 9.57 -3.37 -11.43
CA ILE A 160 8.18 -3.51 -11.88
C ILE A 160 7.47 -2.16 -11.82
N THR A 161 7.56 -1.46 -10.70
CA THR A 161 6.94 -0.13 -10.55
C THR A 161 7.56 0.90 -11.51
N LEU A 162 8.88 0.86 -11.69
CA LEU A 162 9.58 1.72 -12.64
C LEU A 162 9.23 1.38 -14.08
N PHE A 163 9.04 0.11 -14.43
CA PHE A 163 8.62 -0.30 -15.75
C PHE A 163 7.22 0.24 -16.07
N VAL A 164 6.26 0.08 -15.15
CA VAL A 164 4.93 0.69 -15.28
C VAL A 164 5.05 2.21 -15.44
N GLY A 165 5.87 2.87 -14.64
CA GLY A 165 6.14 4.30 -14.77
C GLY A 165 6.70 4.70 -16.14
N ARG A 166 7.66 3.94 -16.68
CA ARG A 166 8.22 4.19 -18.02
C ARG A 166 7.18 4.04 -19.12
N VAL A 167 6.32 3.03 -19.05
CA VAL A 167 5.22 2.85 -20.02
C VAL A 167 4.24 4.02 -19.94
N ILE A 168 3.91 4.49 -18.75
CA ILE A 168 3.06 5.70 -18.59
C ILE A 168 3.77 6.94 -19.15
N ALA A 169 5.09 7.07 -18.94
CA ALA A 169 5.86 8.19 -19.46
C ALA A 169 5.88 8.24 -20.99
N THR A 170 5.93 7.09 -21.67
CA THR A 170 5.83 7.07 -23.15
C THR A 170 4.46 7.53 -23.63
N PHE A 171 3.38 7.28 -22.87
CA PHE A 171 2.04 7.77 -23.21
C PHE A 171 1.89 9.28 -23.07
N ILE A 172 2.60 9.91 -22.13
CA ILE A 172 2.58 11.36 -21.94
C ILE A 172 3.23 12.10 -23.11
N ALA A 173 4.22 11.48 -23.77
CA ALA A 173 4.87 12.05 -24.93
C ALA A 173 4.01 12.02 -26.22
N LEU A 174 2.84 11.37 -26.19
CA LEU A 174 1.94 11.28 -27.34
C LEU A 174 1.08 12.53 -27.49
N GLN A 175 0.43 12.66 -28.66
CA GLN A 175 -0.55 13.72 -28.92
C GLN A 175 -1.68 13.74 -27.86
N PRO A 176 -2.25 14.91 -27.52
CA PRO A 176 -3.15 15.06 -26.36
C PRO A 176 -4.35 14.12 -26.32
N LEU A 177 -4.97 13.85 -27.48
CA LEU A 177 -6.11 12.94 -27.57
C LEU A 177 -5.71 11.51 -27.20
N LEU A 178 -4.64 10.99 -27.82
CA LEU A 178 -4.18 9.63 -27.61
C LEU A 178 -3.59 9.44 -26.20
N MET A 179 -2.83 10.42 -25.71
CA MET A 179 -2.34 10.46 -24.34
C MET A 179 -3.51 10.31 -23.35
N SER A 180 -4.58 11.10 -23.53
CA SER A 180 -5.70 11.12 -22.58
C SER A 180 -6.44 9.78 -22.51
N ILE A 181 -6.66 9.13 -23.65
CA ILE A 181 -7.31 7.82 -23.72
C ILE A 181 -6.44 6.76 -23.02
N LEU A 182 -5.15 6.68 -23.37
CA LEU A 182 -4.23 5.68 -22.82
C LEU A 182 -4.00 5.85 -21.32
N LEU A 183 -3.84 7.09 -20.85
CA LEU A 183 -3.69 7.38 -19.42
C LEU A 183 -4.96 7.03 -18.65
N SER A 184 -6.14 7.39 -19.17
CA SER A 184 -7.41 7.06 -18.53
C SER A 184 -7.57 5.53 -18.37
N MET A 185 -7.33 4.76 -19.44
CA MET A 185 -7.42 3.30 -19.38
C MET A 185 -6.39 2.69 -18.43
N SER A 186 -5.15 3.17 -18.48
CA SER A 186 -4.07 2.62 -17.66
C SER A 186 -4.29 2.87 -16.17
N PHE A 187 -4.64 4.10 -15.79
CA PHE A 187 -4.88 4.44 -14.39
C PHE A 187 -6.15 3.79 -13.82
N SER A 188 -7.16 3.52 -14.65
CA SER A 188 -8.31 2.67 -14.30
C SER A 188 -7.90 1.25 -13.94
N LEU A 189 -6.91 0.67 -14.59
CA LEU A 189 -6.40 -0.66 -14.26
C LEU A 189 -5.46 -0.63 -13.04
N ILE A 190 -4.65 0.42 -12.92
CA ILE A 190 -3.67 0.54 -11.84
C ILE A 190 -4.37 0.67 -10.47
N ILE A 191 -5.50 1.39 -10.37
CA ILE A 191 -6.16 1.63 -9.07
C ILE A 191 -6.62 0.34 -8.36
N ILE A 192 -7.04 -0.68 -9.12
CA ILE A 192 -7.44 -2.00 -8.61
C ILE A 192 -6.27 -2.96 -8.44
N SER A 193 -5.10 -2.62 -9.00
CA SER A 193 -3.91 -3.47 -8.93
C SER A 193 -3.14 -3.28 -7.61
N PRO A 194 -2.22 -4.22 -7.28
CA PRO A 194 -1.28 -4.05 -6.17
C PRO A 194 -0.30 -2.87 -6.36
N VAL A 195 -0.17 -2.34 -7.58
CA VAL A 195 0.66 -1.17 -7.87
C VAL A 195 0.03 0.09 -7.24
N SER A 196 0.86 0.99 -6.72
CA SER A 196 0.38 2.28 -6.21
C SER A 196 0.25 3.29 -7.36
N SER A 197 -0.98 3.66 -7.71
CA SER A 197 -1.28 4.73 -8.68
C SER A 197 -0.65 6.06 -8.28
N VAL A 198 -0.65 6.37 -6.98
CA VAL A 198 0.00 7.57 -6.42
C VAL A 198 1.51 7.53 -6.66
N ALA A 199 2.16 6.39 -6.42
CA ALA A 199 3.60 6.26 -6.65
C ALA A 199 3.96 6.42 -8.13
N VAL A 200 3.18 5.82 -9.04
CA VAL A 200 3.38 5.98 -10.50
C VAL A 200 3.16 7.44 -10.92
N GLY A 201 2.11 8.10 -10.42
CA GLY A 201 1.82 9.50 -10.75
C GLY A 201 2.93 10.46 -10.33
N ILE A 202 3.50 10.26 -9.13
CA ILE A 202 4.65 11.04 -8.65
C ILE A 202 5.90 10.73 -9.47
N ALA A 203 6.19 9.45 -9.72
CA ALA A 203 7.40 9.03 -10.42
C ALA A 203 7.47 9.57 -11.86
N VAL A 204 6.32 9.70 -12.52
CA VAL A 204 6.23 10.21 -13.89
C VAL A 204 5.99 11.72 -13.94
N GLY A 205 5.68 12.35 -12.80
CA GLY A 205 5.44 13.80 -12.73
C GLY A 205 4.17 14.23 -13.46
N LEU A 206 3.06 13.51 -13.24
CA LEU A 206 1.77 13.84 -13.87
C LEU A 206 1.33 15.27 -13.48
N THR A 207 1.19 16.12 -14.49
CA THR A 207 0.71 17.50 -14.34
C THR A 207 -0.22 17.88 -15.49
N GLY A 208 -0.99 18.96 -15.32
CA GLY A 208 -1.86 19.51 -16.37
C GLY A 208 -2.83 18.48 -16.96
N LEU A 209 -2.89 18.43 -18.29
CA LEU A 209 -3.80 17.54 -19.04
C LEU A 209 -3.60 16.06 -18.70
N ALA A 210 -2.36 15.61 -18.50
CA ALA A 210 -2.06 14.22 -18.18
C ALA A 210 -2.63 13.80 -16.82
N SER A 211 -2.54 14.68 -15.81
CA SER A 211 -3.16 14.44 -14.50
C SER A 211 -4.68 14.43 -14.58
N GLY A 212 -5.28 15.33 -15.37
CA GLY A 212 -6.72 15.35 -15.60
C GLY A 212 -7.24 14.06 -16.22
N ALA A 213 -6.57 13.58 -17.28
CA ALA A 213 -6.91 12.32 -17.94
C ALA A 213 -6.81 11.12 -16.98
N ALA A 214 -5.70 11.00 -16.24
CA ALA A 214 -5.53 9.95 -15.25
C ALA A 214 -6.65 9.95 -14.19
N ASN A 215 -7.02 11.12 -13.68
CA ASN A 215 -8.08 11.26 -12.67
C ASN A 215 -9.46 10.87 -13.21
N ILE A 216 -9.78 11.21 -14.46
CA ILE A 216 -11.04 10.78 -15.11
C ILE A 216 -11.09 9.25 -15.21
N GLY A 217 -9.99 8.62 -15.64
CA GLY A 217 -9.85 7.17 -15.63
C GLY A 217 -10.16 6.56 -14.26
N VAL A 218 -9.39 6.95 -13.23
CA VAL A 218 -9.58 6.46 -11.86
C VAL A 218 -11.02 6.68 -11.37
N SER A 219 -11.59 7.86 -11.60
CA SER A 219 -12.95 8.20 -11.16
C SER A 219 -14.02 7.37 -11.86
N SER A 220 -13.87 7.13 -13.15
CA SER A 220 -14.80 6.29 -13.93
C SER A 220 -14.78 4.83 -13.46
N CYS A 221 -13.59 4.28 -13.19
CA CYS A 221 -13.42 2.95 -12.62
C CYS A 221 -14.02 2.87 -11.21
N ALA A 222 -13.72 3.87 -10.37
CA ALA A 222 -14.25 3.95 -9.01
C ALA A 222 -15.79 3.97 -9.01
N MET A 223 -16.41 4.82 -9.83
CA MET A 223 -17.86 4.90 -9.89
C MET A 223 -18.51 3.61 -10.40
N THR A 224 -17.91 2.96 -11.40
CA THR A 224 -18.39 1.67 -11.92
C THR A 224 -18.41 0.60 -10.82
N LEU A 225 -17.33 0.53 -10.05
CA LEU A 225 -17.18 -0.42 -8.94
C LEU A 225 -18.09 -0.08 -7.76
N ILE A 226 -18.33 1.20 -7.45
CA ILE A 226 -19.31 1.63 -6.44
C ILE A 226 -20.71 1.17 -6.84
N VAL A 227 -21.13 1.45 -8.08
CA VAL A 227 -22.45 1.02 -8.57
C VAL A 227 -22.59 -0.51 -8.57
N GLY A 228 -21.54 -1.23 -8.98
CA GLY A 228 -21.52 -2.69 -8.93
C GLY A 228 -21.64 -3.24 -7.51
N THR A 229 -20.90 -2.65 -6.56
CA THR A 229 -20.93 -3.09 -5.16
C THR A 229 -22.22 -2.71 -4.43
N MET A 230 -22.90 -1.63 -4.81
CA MET A 230 -24.23 -1.27 -4.25
C MET A 230 -25.28 -2.36 -4.48
N ARG A 231 -25.14 -3.18 -5.53
CA ARG A 231 -26.09 -4.26 -5.82
C ARG A 231 -25.88 -5.51 -4.96
N VAL A 232 -24.69 -5.68 -4.37
CA VAL A 232 -24.27 -6.92 -3.71
C VAL A 232 -23.91 -6.72 -2.24
N ASN A 233 -23.50 -5.52 -1.85
CA ASN A 233 -23.01 -5.19 -0.52
C ASN A 233 -23.88 -4.16 0.20
N LYS A 234 -23.80 -4.15 1.54
CA LYS A 234 -24.41 -3.11 2.37
C LYS A 234 -23.79 -1.74 2.06
N ILE A 235 -24.57 -0.68 2.27
CA ILE A 235 -24.22 0.71 1.93
C ILE A 235 -22.87 1.19 2.48
N GLY A 236 -22.37 0.60 3.57
CA GLY A 236 -21.05 0.93 4.12
C GLY A 236 -19.88 0.62 3.16
N VAL A 237 -19.95 -0.43 2.35
CA VAL A 237 -18.88 -0.80 1.41
C VAL A 237 -18.82 0.19 0.23
N PRO A 238 -19.93 0.50 -0.48
CA PRO A 238 -19.95 1.55 -1.48
C PRO A 238 -19.51 2.92 -0.95
N LEU A 239 -19.90 3.28 0.29
CA LEU A 239 -19.51 4.55 0.89
C LEU A 239 -18.00 4.62 1.16
N ALA A 240 -17.42 3.53 1.69
CA ALA A 240 -15.97 3.44 1.89
C ALA A 240 -15.22 3.55 0.55
N MET A 241 -15.73 2.90 -0.51
CA MET A 241 -15.16 2.98 -1.85
C MET A 241 -15.26 4.38 -2.44
N PHE A 242 -16.38 5.08 -2.23
CA PHE A 242 -16.54 6.49 -2.59
C PHE A 242 -15.51 7.37 -1.88
N ALA A 243 -15.19 7.06 -0.62
CA ALA A 243 -14.10 7.69 0.12
C ALA A 243 -12.69 7.24 -0.33
N GLY A 244 -12.53 6.44 -1.39
CA GLY A 244 -11.23 6.05 -1.93
C GLY A 244 -10.71 4.69 -1.45
N ALA A 245 -11.52 3.88 -0.78
CA ALA A 245 -11.15 2.52 -0.34
C ALA A 245 -11.15 1.45 -1.45
N MET A 246 -10.89 1.84 -2.70
CA MET A 246 -10.99 0.96 -3.89
C MET A 246 -10.11 -0.29 -3.79
N LYS A 247 -8.95 -0.17 -3.12
CA LYS A 247 -8.02 -1.29 -2.91
C LYS A 247 -8.58 -2.40 -2.02
N MET A 248 -9.71 -2.21 -1.34
CA MET A 248 -10.42 -3.29 -0.63
C MET A 248 -10.90 -4.40 -1.57
N LEU A 249 -10.99 -4.14 -2.88
CA LEU A 249 -11.41 -5.11 -3.87
C LEU A 249 -10.27 -5.95 -4.46
N MET A 250 -9.00 -5.67 -4.15
CA MET A 250 -7.86 -6.49 -4.59
C MET A 250 -7.95 -8.00 -4.25
N PRO A 251 -8.69 -8.45 -3.24
CA PRO A 251 -8.91 -9.87 -3.01
C PRO A 251 -10.05 -10.45 -3.87
N ASN A 252 -10.95 -9.63 -4.39
CA ASN A 252 -12.21 -10.05 -5.01
C ASN A 252 -12.10 -10.21 -6.53
N TRP A 253 -11.03 -10.89 -7.00
CA TRP A 253 -10.88 -11.29 -8.40
C TRP A 253 -11.67 -12.56 -8.72
#